data_AF-V4QI75-F1
#
_entry.id   AF-V4QI75-F1
#
_cell.length_a   1.000
_cell.length_b   1.000
_cell.length_c   1.000
_cell.angle_alpha   90.00
_cell.angle_beta   90.00
_cell.angle_gamma   90.00
#
_symmetry.space_group_name_H-M   'P 1'
#
loop_
_entity.id
_entity.type
_entity.pdbx_description
1 polymer ?
#
loop_
_entity_poly.entity_id
_entity_poly.type
_entity_poly.pdbx_seq_one_letter_code
_entity_poly.pdbx_strand_id
1 'polypeptide(L)'
;MKIAAAVGTVGGAARGISAALAGGQAGAAIGAIAGPVGITVGSISGAILGGLAGGVGGCALGAQLGHKLDRHVLANNLCLLCGHRFNLPT
;
A
#
# COMPACT_ATOMS: atom_id res chain seq x y z
N MET A 1 -1.77 17.27 -5.05
CA MET A 1 -0.99 16.38 -4.16
C MET A 1 -1.80 15.77 -3.00
N LYS A 2 -2.65 16.51 -2.26
CA LYS A 2 -3.41 15.97 -1.10
C LYS A 2 -4.30 14.75 -1.41
N ILE A 3 -5.02 14.76 -2.52
CA ILE A 3 -5.94 13.66 -2.90
C ILE A 3 -5.16 12.39 -3.26
N ALA A 4 -4.09 12.51 -4.04
CA ALA A 4 -3.23 11.37 -4.40
C ALA A 4 -2.55 10.76 -3.15
N ALA A 5 -2.12 11.60 -2.21
CA ALA A 5 -1.59 11.14 -0.93
C ALA A 5 -2.65 10.40 -0.12
N ALA A 6 -3.88 10.92 -0.02
CA ALA A 6 -4.98 10.27 0.70
C ALA A 6 -5.39 8.93 0.07
N VAL A 7 -5.45 8.86 -1.27
CA VAL A 7 -5.73 7.61 -1.99
C VAL A 7 -4.62 6.59 -1.76
N GLY A 8 -3.35 7.03 -1.78
CA GLY A 8 -2.20 6.18 -1.49
C GLY A 8 -2.20 5.64 -0.06
N THR A 9 -2.52 6.46 0.94
CA THR A 9 -2.58 6.03 2.34
C THR A 9 -3.74 5.08 2.60
N VAL A 10 -4.93 5.38 2.08
CA VAL A 10 -6.10 4.49 2.22
C VAL A 10 -5.87 3.16 1.51
N GLY A 11 -5.36 3.19 0.28
CA GLY A 11 -5.04 1.97 -0.47
C GLY A 11 -3.93 1.14 0.18
N GLY A 12 -2.89 1.81 0.71
CA GLY A 12 -1.81 1.17 1.45
C GLY A 12 -2.27 0.53 2.76
N ALA A 13 -3.10 1.25 3.53
CA ALA A 13 -3.67 0.74 4.77
C ALA A 13 -4.60 -0.44 4.51
N ALA A 14 -5.48 -0.35 3.50
CA ALA A 14 -6.37 -1.44 3.13
C ALA A 14 -5.58 -2.70 2.75
N ARG A 15 -4.56 -2.58 1.89
CA ARG A 15 -3.70 -3.72 1.53
C ARG A 15 -2.91 -4.27 2.71
N GLY A 16 -2.40 -3.41 3.60
CA GLY A 16 -1.71 -3.83 4.81
C GLY A 16 -2.62 -4.64 5.74
N ILE A 17 -3.85 -4.18 5.97
CA ILE A 17 -4.85 -4.89 6.79
C ILE A 17 -5.24 -6.22 6.12
N SER A 18 -5.51 -6.23 4.82
CA SER A 18 -5.85 -7.46 4.10
C SER A 18 -4.70 -8.48 4.15
N ALA A 19 -3.46 -8.03 3.99
CA ALA A 19 -2.29 -8.91 4.05
C ALA A 19 -2.03 -9.41 5.48
N ALA A 20 -2.26 -8.58 6.50
CA ALA A 20 -2.22 -9.02 7.90
C ALA A 20 -3.32 -10.05 8.20
N LEU A 21 -4.54 -9.84 7.73
CA LEU A 21 -5.63 -10.80 7.94
C LEU A 21 -5.33 -12.13 7.25
N ALA A 22 -4.89 -12.09 5.99
CA ALA A 22 -4.52 -13.28 5.23
C ALA A 22 -3.32 -14.01 5.88
N GLY A 23 -2.30 -13.26 6.30
CA GLY A 23 -1.14 -13.80 7.00
C GLY A 23 -1.51 -14.43 8.34
N GLY A 24 -2.40 -13.82 9.11
CA GLY A 24 -2.88 -14.36 10.38
C GLY A 24 -3.73 -15.62 10.19
N GLN A 25 -4.57 -15.67 9.16
CA GLN A 25 -5.35 -16.86 8.84
C GLN A 25 -4.46 -18.02 8.37
N ALA A 26 -3.45 -17.74 7.54
CA ALA A 26 -2.46 -18.73 7.14
C ALA A 26 -1.63 -19.21 8.34
N GLY A 27 -1.19 -18.29 9.19
CA GLY A 27 -0.45 -18.61 10.41
C GLY A 27 -1.27 -19.42 11.42
N ALA A 28 -2.57 -19.14 11.56
CA ALA A 28 -3.50 -19.94 12.35
C ALA A 28 -3.62 -21.37 11.81
N ALA A 29 -3.76 -21.52 10.49
CA ALA A 29 -3.89 -22.83 9.85
C ALA A 29 -2.63 -23.68 10.02
N ILE A 30 -1.44 -23.08 9.88
CA ILE A 30 -0.17 -23.76 10.10
C ILE A 30 0.01 -24.06 11.61
N GLY A 31 -0.35 -23.12 12.48
CA GLY A 31 -0.26 -23.27 13.93
C GLY A 31 -1.24 -24.29 14.54
N ALA A 32 -2.29 -24.66 13.81
CA ALA A 32 -3.30 -25.62 14.26
C ALA A 32 -2.71 -26.99 14.59
N ILE A 33 -1.58 -27.37 13.95
CA ILE A 33 -0.88 -28.64 14.25
C ILE A 33 -0.32 -28.70 15.68
N ALA A 34 -0.05 -27.54 16.30
CA ALA A 34 0.45 -27.44 17.66
C ALA A 34 -0.66 -27.14 18.70
N GLY A 35 -1.93 -27.23 18.29
CA GLY A 35 -3.08 -27.01 19.16
C GLY A 35 -3.42 -25.53 19.40
N PRO A 36 -4.25 -25.21 20.42
CA PRO A 36 -4.83 -23.86 20.61
C PRO A 36 -3.80 -22.75 20.78
N VAL A 37 -2.68 -23.05 21.45
CA VAL A 37 -1.56 -22.11 21.62
C VAL A 37 -0.89 -21.84 20.28
N GLY A 38 -0.71 -22.86 19.44
CA GLY A 38 -0.12 -22.71 18.11
C GLY A 38 -0.95 -21.84 17.18
N ILE A 39 -2.28 -21.93 17.26
CA ILE A 39 -3.21 -21.08 16.48
C ILE A 39 -3.05 -19.61 16.87
N THR A 40 -3.03 -19.30 18.17
CA THR A 40 -2.86 -17.93 18.67
C THR A 40 -1.50 -17.35 18.28
N VAL A 41 -0.42 -18.09 18.52
CA VAL A 41 0.94 -17.61 18.18
C VAL A 41 1.09 -17.49 16.66
N GLY A 42 0.67 -18.50 15.91
CA GLY A 42 0.73 -18.52 14.46
C GLY A 42 -0.07 -17.39 13.83
N SER A 43 -1.27 -17.10 14.34
CA SER A 43 -2.10 -15.99 13.84
C SER A 43 -1.49 -14.62 14.10
N ILE A 44 -0.93 -14.38 15.29
CA ILE A 44 -0.28 -13.10 15.62
C ILE A 44 0.98 -12.91 14.75
N SER A 45 1.85 -13.92 14.70
CA SER A 45 3.07 -13.87 13.90
C SER A 45 2.77 -13.73 12.41
N GLY A 46 1.80 -14.49 11.91
CA GLY A 46 1.35 -14.42 10.53
C GLY A 46 0.74 -13.07 10.18
N ALA A 47 -0.03 -12.46 11.07
CA ALA A 47 -0.63 -11.15 10.84
C ALA A 47 0.42 -10.03 10.81
N ILE A 48 1.41 -10.10 11.68
CA ILE A 48 2.52 -9.13 11.70
C ILE A 48 3.33 -9.24 10.41
N LEU A 49 3.74 -10.46 10.04
CA LEU A 49 4.53 -10.70 8.82
C LEU A 49 3.75 -10.34 7.55
N GLY A 50 2.48 -10.73 7.47
CA GLY A 50 1.60 -10.40 6.36
C GLY A 50 1.37 -8.89 6.25
N GLY A 51 1.13 -8.21 7.36
CA GLY A 51 0.95 -6.76 7.41
C GLY A 51 2.22 -5.99 7.00
N LEU A 52 3.39 -6.41 7.47
CA LEU A 52 4.68 -5.83 7.08
C LEU A 52 4.97 -6.04 5.59
N ALA A 53 4.82 -7.27 5.08
CA ALA A 53 5.05 -7.57 3.67
C ALA A 53 4.07 -6.81 2.76
N GLY A 54 2.79 -6.76 3.14
CA GLY A 54 1.76 -6.00 2.44
C GLY A 54 2.00 -4.49 2.49
N GLY A 55 2.45 -3.97 3.62
CA GLY A 55 2.79 -2.56 3.81
C GLY A 55 4.00 -2.12 2.99
N VAL A 56 5.10 -2.87 3.05
CA VAL A 56 6.32 -2.60 2.26
C VAL A 56 6.01 -2.72 0.76
N GLY A 57 5.31 -3.78 0.35
CA GLY A 57 4.88 -3.94 -1.04
C GLY A 57 3.95 -2.82 -1.49
N GLY A 58 3.02 -2.38 -0.62
CA GLY A 58 2.14 -1.25 -0.86
C GLY A 58 2.89 0.07 -1.06
N CYS A 59 3.90 0.34 -0.24
CA CYS A 59 4.75 1.53 -0.35
C CYS A 59 5.56 1.56 -1.65
N ALA A 60 6.19 0.43 -2.03
CA ALA A 60 6.98 0.35 -3.26
C ALA A 60 6.10 0.55 -4.50
N LEU A 61 4.95 -0.11 -4.54
CA LEU A 61 3.97 0.05 -5.63
C LEU A 61 3.39 1.46 -5.67
N GLY A 62 3.09 2.04 -4.51
CA GLY A 62 2.62 3.42 -4.38
C GLY A 62 3.64 4.43 -4.90
N ALA A 63 4.94 4.22 -4.62
CA ALA A 63 6.02 5.05 -5.14
C ALA A 63 6.16 4.96 -6.67
N GLN A 64 6.09 3.76 -7.25
CA GLN A 64 6.11 3.59 -8.70
C GLN A 64 4.89 4.23 -9.37
N LEU A 65 3.71 4.05 -8.79
CA LEU A 65 2.47 4.65 -9.29
C LEU A 65 2.55 6.18 -9.22
N GLY A 66 3.01 6.72 -8.10
CA GLY A 66 3.23 8.15 -7.90
C GLY A 66 4.19 8.72 -8.94
N HIS A 67 5.31 8.04 -9.20
CA HIS A 67 6.30 8.45 -10.22
C HIS A 67 5.70 8.47 -11.64
N LYS A 68 4.88 7.48 -11.99
CA LYS A 68 4.17 7.45 -13.27
C LYS A 68 3.14 8.56 -13.38
N LEU A 69 2.34 8.79 -12.33
CA LEU A 69 1.36 9.87 -12.29
C LEU A 69 2.05 11.24 -12.41
N ASP A 70 3.13 11.43 -11.68
CA ASP A 70 3.91 12.67 -11.71
C ASP A 70 4.41 12.97 -13.13
N ARG A 71 5.04 11.98 -13.77
CA ARG A 71 5.65 12.13 -15.09
C ARG A 71 4.65 12.22 -16.25
N HIS A 72 3.51 11.53 -16.18
CA HIS A 72 2.57 11.48 -17.31
C HIS A 72 1.35 12.40 -17.15
N VAL A 73 0.89 12.62 -15.92
CA VAL A 73 -0.30 13.42 -15.65
C VAL A 73 0.09 14.81 -15.18
N LEU A 74 0.97 14.91 -14.17
CA LEU A 74 1.34 16.20 -13.59
C LEU A 74 2.41 16.97 -14.41
N ALA A 75 3.29 16.29 -15.12
CA ALA A 75 4.27 16.96 -15.99
C ALA A 75 3.63 17.67 -17.20
N ASN A 76 2.38 17.30 -17.54
CA ASN A 76 1.58 17.93 -18.59
C ASN A 76 0.50 18.86 -18.02
N ASN A 77 0.73 19.45 -16.84
CA ASN A 77 -0.12 20.49 -16.27
C ASN A 77 -0.07 21.76 -17.13
N LEU A 78 -0.78 21.73 -18.25
CA LEU A 78 -0.90 22.76 -19.27
C LEU A 78 -2.32 23.30 -19.24
N CYS A 79 -2.47 24.61 -19.09
CA CYS A 79 -3.76 25.25 -19.36
C CYS A 79 -4.04 25.19 -20.85
N LEU A 80 -5.09 24.48 -21.27
CA LEU A 80 -5.47 24.36 -22.69
C LEU A 80 -5.99 25.67 -23.30
N LEU A 81 -6.35 26.66 -22.46
CA LEU A 81 -6.82 27.98 -22.90
C LEU A 81 -5.69 28.98 -23.13
N CYS A 82 -4.68 29.01 -22.25
CA CYS A 82 -3.60 30.01 -22.32
C CYS A 82 -2.21 29.43 -22.56
N GLY A 83 -2.06 28.10 -22.65
CA GLY A 83 -0.77 27.44 -22.88
C GLY A 83 0.20 27.48 -21.70
N HIS A 84 -0.22 28.00 -20.55
CA HIS A 84 0.65 28.14 -19.38
C HIS A 84 0.93 26.77 -18.72
N ARG A 85 2.20 26.50 -18.40
CA ARG A 85 2.65 25.26 -17.75
C ARG A 85 2.90 25.51 -16.27
N PHE A 86 2.08 24.91 -15.41
CA PHE A 86 2.15 25.12 -13.95
C PHE A 86 3.30 24.36 -13.26
N ASN A 87 4.07 23.56 -14.00
CA ASN A 87 5.13 22.70 -13.46
C ASN A 87 6.56 23.20 -13.75
N LEU A 88 6.72 24.40 -14.30
CA LEU A 88 8.03 24.99 -14.56
C LEU A 88 8.23 26.22 -13.66
N PRO A 89 9.31 26.31 -12.86
CA PRO A 89 9.67 27.54 -12.20
C PRO A 89 10.04 28.57 -13.28
N THR A 90 9.42 29.74 -13.20
CA THR A 90 9.77 30.94 -14.00
C THR A 90 11.14 31.47 -13.62
#